data_AF-A0A968NP52-F1
#
_entry.id   AF-A0A968NP52-F1
#
_cell.length_a   1.000
_cell.length_b   1.000
_cell.length_c   1.000
_cell.angle_alpha   90.00
_cell.angle_beta   90.00
_cell.angle_gamma   90.00
#
_symmetry.space_group_name_H-M   'P 1'
#
loop_
_entity.id
_entity.type
_entity.pdbx_description
1 polymer ?
#
loop_
_entity_poly.entity_id
_entity_poly.type
_entity_poly.pdbx_seq_one_letter_code
_entity_poly.pdbx_strand_id
1 'polypeptide(L)'
;MPSAEEFYDNPEVQARYFAQRLQPDNPNNTLERPIFLELVGELSNLSIVDLGCGDAAFGREALLQGARSYLGIEASQAMVNVARQTLANTPGKVRHASIETWQAEDEQADLVSSRLALNYVENLEPVFQQIYRSLRPNGRVILSIEHPIITSNFASLAEGRRTSWLVDDYFRSGARVHTWLGQELTKYHHTLEDYFDLVSNAGFAVERLTRIPYLKR
;
A
#
# COMPACT_ATOMS: atom_id res chain seq x y z
N MET A 1 -16.92 -10.47 -6.09
CA MET A 1 -15.57 -11.06 -6.06
C MET A 1 -15.01 -10.84 -4.66
N PRO A 2 -14.20 -11.75 -4.09
CA PRO A 2 -13.75 -11.65 -2.70
C PRO A 2 -12.90 -10.38 -2.51
N SER A 3 -13.27 -9.56 -1.52
CA SER A 3 -12.62 -8.28 -1.25
C SER A 3 -11.35 -8.45 -0.42
N ALA A 4 -10.48 -7.45 -0.42
CA ALA A 4 -9.30 -7.47 0.45
C ALA A 4 -9.67 -7.45 1.95
N GLU A 5 -10.74 -6.72 2.31
CA GLU A 5 -11.26 -6.66 3.68
C GLU A 5 -11.65 -8.06 4.18
N GLU A 6 -12.52 -8.76 3.45
CA GLU A 6 -12.96 -10.11 3.80
C GLU A 6 -11.80 -11.11 3.82
N PHE A 7 -10.84 -10.94 2.91
CA PHE A 7 -9.65 -11.77 2.84
C PHE A 7 -8.78 -11.64 4.11
N TYR A 8 -8.49 -10.40 4.55
CA TYR A 8 -7.63 -10.17 5.73
C TYR A 8 -8.36 -10.38 7.07
N ASP A 9 -9.69 -10.33 7.11
CA ASP A 9 -10.49 -10.70 8.28
C ASP A 9 -10.66 -12.22 8.46
N ASN A 10 -10.28 -13.03 7.47
CA ASN A 10 -10.28 -14.48 7.58
C ASN A 10 -9.16 -14.95 8.55
N PRO A 11 -9.48 -15.67 9.65
CA PRO A 11 -8.50 -16.10 10.64
C PRO A 11 -7.38 -17.01 10.09
N GLU A 12 -7.69 -17.88 9.12
CA GLU A 12 -6.68 -18.75 8.50
C GLU A 12 -5.70 -17.95 7.65
N VAL A 13 -6.21 -16.97 6.90
CA VAL A 13 -5.40 -16.04 6.13
C VAL A 13 -4.52 -15.22 7.07
N GLN A 14 -5.09 -14.69 8.15
CA GLN A 14 -4.37 -13.89 9.13
C GLN A 14 -3.17 -14.65 9.73
N ALA A 15 -3.39 -15.90 10.17
CA ALA A 15 -2.34 -16.75 10.72
C ALA A 15 -1.21 -16.98 9.70
N ARG A 16 -1.55 -17.31 8.45
CA ARG A 16 -0.56 -17.53 7.38
C ARG A 16 0.15 -16.22 6.99
N TYR A 17 -0.57 -15.12 6.96
CA TYR A 17 -0.04 -13.79 6.65
C TYR A 17 1.04 -13.40 7.66
N PHE A 18 0.75 -13.45 8.96
CA PHE A 18 1.75 -13.12 9.99
C PHE A 18 2.91 -14.11 10.00
N ALA A 19 2.67 -15.40 9.76
CA ALA A 19 3.74 -16.39 9.63
C ALA A 19 4.72 -16.08 8.49
N GLN A 20 4.26 -15.47 7.39
CA GLN A 20 5.13 -14.98 6.30
C GLN A 20 5.71 -13.59 6.57
N ARG A 21 4.92 -12.69 7.19
CA ARG A 21 5.30 -11.29 7.45
C ARG A 21 6.46 -11.17 8.43
N LEU A 22 6.49 -12.06 9.43
CA LEU A 22 7.51 -12.09 10.47
C LEU A 22 8.82 -12.77 10.04
N GLN A 23 8.88 -13.33 8.82
CA GLN A 23 10.12 -13.93 8.31
C GLN A 23 11.17 -12.84 8.04
N PRO A 24 12.44 -13.04 8.45
CA PRO A 24 13.50 -12.05 8.25
C PRO A 24 13.73 -11.68 6.79
N ASP A 25 13.50 -12.61 5.86
CA ASP A 25 13.68 -12.44 4.42
C ASP A 25 12.43 -11.95 3.70
N ASN A 26 11.37 -11.56 4.43
CA ASN A 26 10.14 -11.07 3.84
C ASN A 26 10.41 -9.90 2.86
N PRO A 27 10.01 -10.01 1.58
CA PRO A 27 10.32 -9.01 0.55
C PRO A 27 9.85 -7.59 0.87
N ASN A 28 8.76 -7.42 1.62
CA ASN A 28 8.28 -6.10 2.00
C ASN A 28 9.25 -5.41 2.97
N ASN A 29 9.98 -6.17 3.79
CA ASN A 29 10.99 -5.64 4.71
C ASN A 29 12.37 -5.52 4.08
N THR A 30 12.76 -6.48 3.24
CA THR A 30 14.12 -6.55 2.69
C THR A 30 14.30 -5.80 1.38
N LEU A 31 13.25 -5.67 0.57
CA LEU A 31 13.31 -5.05 -0.76
C LEU A 31 12.53 -3.72 -0.81
N GLU A 32 11.25 -3.72 -0.41
CA GLU A 32 10.40 -2.52 -0.54
C GLU A 32 10.73 -1.46 0.51
N ARG A 33 10.77 -1.84 1.79
CA ARG A 33 10.96 -0.90 2.91
C ARG A 33 12.19 0.01 2.76
N PRO A 34 13.40 -0.48 2.42
CA PRO A 34 14.57 0.40 2.31
C PRO A 34 14.39 1.51 1.26
N ILE A 35 13.79 1.18 0.12
CA ILE A 35 13.55 2.13 -0.97
C ILE A 35 12.42 3.08 -0.60
N PHE A 36 11.36 2.55 0.00
CA PHE A 36 10.27 3.38 0.49
C PHE A 36 10.78 4.42 1.50
N LEU A 37 11.59 4.01 2.47
CA LEU A 37 12.19 4.92 3.45
C LEU A 37 13.20 5.90 2.82
N GLU A 38 13.94 5.51 1.78
CA GLU A 38 14.79 6.44 1.03
C GLU A 38 13.97 7.54 0.34
N LEU A 39 12.86 7.17 -0.32
CA LEU A 39 11.96 8.11 -0.98
C LEU A 39 11.22 9.00 0.01
N VAL A 40 10.84 8.44 1.16
CA VAL A 40 10.28 9.18 2.27
C VAL A 40 11.34 10.10 2.87
N GLY A 41 12.61 9.75 3.00
CA GLY A 41 13.58 10.65 3.63
C GLY A 41 13.18 11.04 5.06
N GLU A 42 13.31 12.32 5.42
CA GLU A 42 13.08 12.73 6.82
C GLU A 42 11.61 12.74 7.23
N LEU A 43 11.35 12.20 8.42
CA LEU A 43 10.02 12.00 9.02
C LEU A 43 9.73 12.95 10.19
N SER A 44 10.76 13.60 10.74
CA SER A 44 10.61 14.52 11.86
C SER A 44 9.63 15.65 11.57
N ASN A 45 8.75 15.92 12.54
CA ASN A 45 7.71 16.96 12.52
C ASN A 45 6.64 16.83 11.43
N LEU A 46 6.58 15.72 10.68
CA LEU A 46 5.55 15.50 9.66
C LEU A 46 4.24 14.98 10.26
N SER A 47 3.12 15.45 9.74
CA SER A 47 1.80 14.82 9.86
C SER A 47 1.60 13.83 8.71
N ILE A 48 1.38 12.55 9.06
CA ILE A 48 1.35 11.45 8.11
C ILE A 48 -0.05 10.83 8.05
N VAL A 49 -0.55 10.60 6.84
CA VAL A 49 -1.70 9.73 6.57
C VAL A 49 -1.22 8.50 5.81
N ASP A 50 -1.55 7.30 6.29
CA ASP A 50 -1.13 6.03 5.68
C ASP A 50 -2.36 5.23 5.23
N LEU A 51 -2.53 5.08 3.92
CA LEU A 51 -3.69 4.43 3.29
C LEU A 51 -3.41 2.94 3.07
N GLY A 52 -4.22 2.08 3.71
CA GLY A 52 -3.97 0.65 3.78
C GLY A 52 -2.83 0.34 4.75
N CYS A 53 -2.92 0.86 5.97
CA CYS A 53 -1.78 0.86 6.90
C CYS A 53 -1.41 -0.52 7.47
N GLY A 54 -2.23 -1.54 7.27
CA GLY A 54 -1.98 -2.90 7.75
C GLY A 54 -1.78 -2.95 9.25
N ASP A 55 -0.62 -3.43 9.70
CA ASP A 55 -0.25 -3.54 11.12
C ASP A 55 0.28 -2.22 11.73
N ALA A 56 0.29 -1.13 10.95
CA ALA A 56 0.83 0.18 11.29
C ALA A 56 2.29 0.19 11.78
N ALA A 57 3.10 -0.79 11.38
CA ALA A 57 4.53 -0.82 11.71
C ALA A 57 5.26 0.44 11.21
N PHE A 58 4.92 0.93 10.01
CA PHE A 58 5.46 2.19 9.48
C PHE A 58 5.08 3.38 10.36
N GLY A 59 3.83 3.46 10.80
CA GLY A 59 3.38 4.53 11.69
C GLY A 59 4.13 4.56 13.01
N ARG A 60 4.37 3.39 13.63
CA ARG A 60 5.19 3.31 14.84
C ARG A 60 6.63 3.77 14.58
N GLU A 61 7.23 3.33 13.48
CA GLU A 61 8.58 3.74 13.07
C GLU A 61 8.66 5.26 12.86
N ALA A 62 7.71 5.84 12.13
CA ALA A 62 7.68 7.28 11.87
C ALA A 62 7.52 8.11 13.16
N LEU A 63 6.65 7.68 14.07
CA LEU A 63 6.49 8.36 15.37
C LEU A 63 7.76 8.28 16.22
N LEU A 64 8.48 7.15 16.21
CA LEU A 64 9.77 7.01 16.88
C LEU A 64 10.85 7.90 16.26
N GLN A 65 10.75 8.20 14.96
CA GLN A 65 11.62 9.14 14.24
C GLN A 65 11.18 10.61 14.38
N GLY A 66 10.18 10.91 15.21
CA GLY A 66 9.78 12.27 15.54
C GLY A 66 8.67 12.84 14.64
N ALA A 67 7.95 12.00 13.88
CA ALA A 67 6.74 12.45 13.20
C ALA A 67 5.76 13.10 14.20
N ARG A 68 5.15 14.21 13.80
CA ARG A 68 4.22 14.98 14.63
C ARG A 68 2.94 14.21 14.91
N SER A 69 2.41 13.55 13.87
CA SER A 69 1.18 12.77 13.98
C SER A 69 1.12 11.69 12.93
N TYR A 70 0.40 10.62 13.23
CA TYR A 70 0.15 9.52 12.32
C TYR A 70 -1.33 9.13 12.32
N LEU A 71 -1.91 8.96 11.14
CA LEU A 71 -3.25 8.45 10.93
C LEU A 71 -3.24 7.32 9.89
N GLY A 72 -3.42 6.09 10.34
CA GLY A 72 -3.61 4.93 9.47
C GLY A 72 -5.08 4.75 9.08
N ILE A 73 -5.33 4.42 7.82
CA ILE A 73 -6.63 3.99 7.28
C ILE A 73 -6.51 2.51 6.93
N GLU A 74 -7.39 1.68 7.48
CA GLU A 74 -7.37 0.22 7.25
C GLU A 74 -8.80 -0.32 7.19
N ALA A 75 -9.05 -1.18 6.20
CA ALA A 75 -10.36 -1.75 5.91
C ALA A 75 -10.62 -3.00 6.75
N SER A 76 -9.61 -3.83 7.01
CA SER A 76 -9.78 -5.05 7.79
C SER A 76 -9.91 -4.74 9.28
N GLN A 77 -11.00 -5.18 9.91
CA GLN A 77 -11.19 -5.02 11.34
C GLN A 77 -10.14 -5.80 12.14
N ALA A 78 -9.72 -6.96 11.66
CA ALA A 78 -8.64 -7.75 12.24
C ALA A 78 -7.30 -6.99 12.21
N MET A 79 -6.95 -6.36 11.07
CA MET A 79 -5.73 -5.56 10.95
C MET A 79 -5.80 -4.26 11.75
N VAL A 80 -6.95 -3.60 11.83
CA VAL A 80 -7.16 -2.43 12.71
C VAL A 80 -6.85 -2.77 14.17
N ASN A 81 -7.25 -3.96 14.64
CA ASN A 81 -6.96 -4.39 16.01
C ASN A 81 -5.46 -4.56 16.24
N VAL A 82 -4.74 -5.15 15.28
CA VAL A 82 -3.27 -5.27 15.32
C VAL A 82 -2.61 -3.89 15.28
N ALA A 83 -3.03 -3.02 14.37
CA ALA A 83 -2.50 -1.66 14.22
C ALA A 83 -2.64 -0.83 15.49
N ARG A 84 -3.79 -0.93 16.18
CA ARG A 84 -4.01 -0.27 17.48
C ARG A 84 -3.07 -0.80 18.57
N GLN A 85 -2.80 -2.11 18.58
CA GLN A 85 -1.81 -2.70 19.49
C GLN A 85 -0.39 -2.23 19.16
N THR A 86 -0.02 -2.22 17.88
CA THR A 86 1.26 -1.70 17.41
C THR A 86 1.46 -0.24 17.83
N LEU A 87 0.44 0.60 17.72
CA LEU A 87 0.51 2.02 18.07
C LEU A 87 0.24 2.29 19.57
N ALA A 88 0.08 1.27 20.40
CA ALA A 88 -0.12 1.45 21.83
C ALA A 88 1.03 2.27 22.46
N ASN A 89 0.66 3.19 23.33
CA ASN A 89 1.55 4.17 23.97
C ASN A 89 2.23 5.15 23.00
N THR A 90 1.60 5.42 21.85
CA THR A 90 2.01 6.46 20.90
C THR A 90 0.83 7.40 20.62
N PRO A 91 1.04 8.61 20.07
CA PRO A 91 -0.07 9.48 19.65
C PRO A 91 -0.72 9.05 18.31
N GLY A 92 -0.25 7.96 17.69
CA GLY A 92 -0.77 7.47 16.42
C GLY A 92 -2.20 6.98 16.51
N LYS A 93 -2.98 7.20 15.45
CA LYS A 93 -4.38 6.78 15.35
C LYS A 93 -4.59 5.83 14.17
N VAL A 94 -5.61 4.98 14.30
CA VAL A 94 -6.08 4.10 13.22
C VAL A 94 -7.58 4.28 13.08
N ARG A 95 -8.02 4.57 11.86
CA ARG A 95 -9.42 4.65 11.48
C ARG A 95 -9.78 3.41 10.66
N HIS A 96 -10.81 2.73 11.11
CA HIS A 96 -11.41 1.62 10.38
C HIS A 96 -12.27 2.19 9.25
N ALA A 97 -11.76 2.11 8.02
CA ALA A 97 -12.40 2.56 6.79
C ALA A 97 -11.63 2.00 5.60
N SER A 98 -12.32 1.78 4.48
CA SER A 98 -11.64 1.47 3.22
C SER A 98 -10.99 2.72 2.63
N ILE A 99 -10.04 2.53 1.71
CA ILE A 99 -9.39 3.65 1.00
C ILE A 99 -10.44 4.42 0.17
N GLU A 100 -11.39 3.72 -0.44
CA GLU A 100 -12.45 4.28 -1.27
C GLU A 100 -13.48 5.11 -0.48
N THR A 101 -13.71 4.73 0.77
CA THR A 101 -14.69 5.40 1.66
C THR A 101 -14.06 6.46 2.54
N TRP A 102 -12.72 6.53 2.57
CA TRP A 102 -11.99 7.54 3.32
C TRP A 102 -12.32 8.95 2.81
N GLN A 103 -12.73 9.81 3.75
CA GLN A 103 -12.92 11.23 3.51
C GLN A 103 -11.76 11.99 4.12
N ALA A 104 -11.01 12.70 3.28
CA ALA A 104 -9.92 13.55 3.72
C ALA A 104 -10.44 14.80 4.43
N GLU A 105 -9.79 15.18 5.53
CA GLU A 105 -9.77 16.56 5.98
C GLU A 105 -8.75 17.33 5.13
N ASP A 106 -9.10 18.55 4.74
CA ASP A 106 -8.27 19.39 3.88
C ASP A 106 -6.97 19.76 4.61
N GLU A 107 -5.84 19.69 3.89
CA GLU A 107 -4.54 20.17 4.39
C GLU A 107 -4.11 19.56 5.74
N GLN A 108 -4.52 18.31 6.02
CA GLN A 108 -4.22 17.61 7.26
C GLN A 108 -2.82 16.96 7.30
N ALA A 109 -2.22 16.68 6.15
CA ALA A 109 -1.00 15.87 6.03
C ALA A 109 0.14 16.61 5.31
N ASP A 110 1.37 16.35 5.74
CA ASP A 110 2.59 16.71 5.02
C ASP A 110 3.06 15.54 4.13
N LEU A 111 2.71 14.32 4.51
CA LEU A 111 3.00 13.09 3.79
C LEU A 111 1.76 12.19 3.75
N VAL A 112 1.38 11.75 2.56
CA VAL A 112 0.48 10.61 2.38
C VAL A 112 1.30 9.42 1.91
N SER A 113 1.12 8.27 2.54
CA SER A 113 1.70 7.00 2.09
C SER A 113 0.62 5.99 1.71
N SER A 114 0.95 5.09 0.78
CA SER A 114 0.20 3.85 0.60
C SER A 114 1.14 2.77 0.09
N ARG A 115 1.20 1.63 0.79
CA ARG A 115 2.20 0.60 0.52
C ARG A 115 1.53 -0.71 0.12
N LEU A 116 1.65 -1.09 -1.15
CA LEU A 116 1.09 -2.31 -1.73
C LEU A 116 -0.41 -2.49 -1.46
N ALA A 117 -1.16 -1.39 -1.32
CA ALA A 117 -2.59 -1.40 -0.99
C ALA A 117 -3.48 -0.93 -2.14
N LEU A 118 -3.02 0.01 -2.98
CA LEU A 118 -3.83 0.56 -4.08
C LEU A 118 -4.23 -0.47 -5.14
N ASN A 119 -3.54 -1.60 -5.24
CA ASN A 119 -3.93 -2.70 -6.13
C ASN A 119 -5.24 -3.39 -5.71
N TYR A 120 -5.80 -3.08 -4.53
CA TYR A 120 -7.10 -3.58 -4.08
C TYR A 120 -8.27 -2.64 -4.38
N VAL A 121 -8.00 -1.45 -4.90
CA VAL A 121 -8.99 -0.43 -5.18
C VAL A 121 -9.35 -0.43 -6.66
N GLU A 122 -10.64 -0.51 -6.99
CA GLU A 122 -11.11 -0.52 -8.38
C GLU A 122 -11.05 0.87 -9.02
N ASN A 123 -11.59 1.87 -8.33
CA ASN A 123 -11.66 3.24 -8.84
C ASN A 123 -10.72 4.14 -8.04
N LEU A 124 -9.54 4.37 -8.60
CA LEU A 124 -8.49 5.17 -7.99
C LEU A 124 -8.68 6.67 -8.18
N GLU A 125 -9.48 7.13 -9.15
CA GLU A 125 -9.59 8.56 -9.45
C GLU A 125 -10.10 9.38 -8.24
N PRO A 126 -11.21 9.01 -7.56
CA PRO A 126 -11.63 9.71 -6.35
C PRO A 126 -10.60 9.62 -5.21
N VAL A 127 -9.85 8.52 -5.13
CA VAL A 127 -8.83 8.32 -4.10
C VAL A 127 -7.69 9.33 -4.30
N PHE A 128 -7.17 9.48 -5.51
CA PHE A 128 -6.12 10.45 -5.81
C PHE A 128 -6.58 11.90 -5.57
N GLN A 129 -7.85 12.23 -5.84
CA GLN A 129 -8.42 13.53 -5.50
C GLN A 129 -8.45 13.77 -3.98
N GLN A 130 -8.84 12.77 -3.19
CA GLN A 130 -8.82 12.85 -1.72
C GLN A 130 -7.40 12.97 -1.16
N ILE A 131 -6.44 12.22 -1.72
CA ILE A 131 -5.02 12.33 -1.38
C ILE A 131 -4.55 13.76 -1.62
N TYR A 132 -4.79 14.32 -2.81
CA TYR A 132 -4.39 15.69 -3.14
C TYR A 132 -5.00 16.70 -2.18
N ARG A 133 -6.30 16.61 -1.91
CA ARG A 133 -7.01 17.50 -0.98
C ARG A 133 -6.47 17.41 0.45
N SER A 134 -6.05 16.22 0.88
CA SER A 134 -5.54 15.99 2.24
C SER A 134 -4.17 16.62 2.50
N LEU A 135 -3.40 16.91 1.44
CA LEU A 135 -2.03 17.39 1.55
C LEU A 135 -2.01 18.90 1.72
N ARG A 136 -1.11 19.38 2.60
CA ARG A 136 -0.75 20.79 2.68
C ARG A 136 -0.02 21.24 1.41
N PRO A 137 0.08 22.55 1.15
CA PRO A 137 1.00 23.06 0.15
C PRO A 137 2.42 22.51 0.35
N ASN A 138 3.03 21.98 -0.73
CA ASN A 138 4.32 21.26 -0.72
C ASN A 138 4.32 19.90 0.02
N GLY A 139 3.15 19.41 0.42
CA GLY A 139 2.98 18.04 0.86
C GLY A 139 3.22 17.07 -0.29
N ARG A 140 3.55 15.83 0.05
CA ARG A 140 3.93 14.80 -0.92
C ARG A 140 3.22 13.49 -0.69
N VAL A 141 3.11 12.71 -1.76
CA VAL A 141 2.56 11.35 -1.71
C VAL A 141 3.65 10.36 -2.13
N ILE A 142 3.83 9.29 -1.34
CA ILE A 142 4.75 8.20 -1.65
C ILE A 142 3.97 6.89 -1.70
N LEU A 143 3.97 6.25 -2.87
CA LEU A 143 3.16 5.07 -3.14
C LEU A 143 4.06 3.89 -3.56
N SER A 144 3.70 2.69 -3.13
CA SER A 144 4.22 1.44 -3.72
C SER A 144 3.07 0.55 -4.17
N ILE A 145 3.22 -0.05 -5.34
CA ILE A 145 2.23 -0.91 -5.97
C ILE A 145 2.90 -2.19 -6.47
N GLU A 146 2.10 -3.25 -6.64
CA GLU A 146 2.51 -4.36 -7.47
C GLU A 146 2.64 -3.89 -8.91
N HIS A 147 3.79 -4.20 -9.51
CA HIS A 147 4.10 -3.74 -10.86
C HIS A 147 3.07 -4.29 -11.87
N PRO A 148 2.60 -3.49 -12.85
CA PRO A 148 1.60 -3.93 -13.84
C PRO A 148 1.99 -5.20 -14.63
N ILE A 149 3.29 -5.42 -14.89
CA ILE A 149 3.81 -6.71 -15.39
C ILE A 149 3.34 -7.91 -14.55
N ILE A 150 3.37 -7.82 -13.22
CA ILE A 150 2.98 -8.88 -12.30
C ILE A 150 1.46 -9.08 -12.32
N THR A 151 0.70 -7.98 -12.28
CA THR A 151 -0.77 -8.03 -12.22
C THR A 151 -1.42 -8.28 -13.58
N SER A 152 -0.67 -8.15 -14.69
CA SER A 152 -1.15 -8.49 -16.03
C SER A 152 -1.52 -9.98 -16.11
N ASN A 153 -0.67 -10.85 -15.56
CA ASN A 153 -0.87 -12.29 -15.52
C ASN A 153 -0.15 -12.95 -14.34
N PHE A 154 -0.90 -13.63 -13.47
CA PHE A 154 -0.35 -14.28 -12.27
C PHE A 154 0.28 -15.66 -12.51
N ALA A 155 0.21 -16.23 -13.72
CA ALA A 155 0.80 -17.55 -14.02
C ALA A 155 2.31 -17.60 -13.72
N SER A 156 3.00 -16.46 -13.80
CA SER A 156 4.42 -16.36 -13.48
C SER A 156 4.72 -16.37 -11.97
N LEU A 157 3.70 -16.31 -11.11
CA LEU A 157 3.87 -16.36 -9.65
C LEU A 157 4.08 -17.78 -9.09
N ALA A 158 3.95 -18.82 -9.93
CA ALA A 158 4.17 -20.22 -9.55
C ALA A 158 5.54 -20.48 -8.88
N GLU A 159 5.62 -21.58 -8.13
CA GLU A 159 6.79 -21.94 -7.34
C GLU A 159 8.04 -22.19 -8.20
N GLY A 160 9.21 -21.85 -7.65
CA GLY A 160 10.51 -22.10 -8.26
C GLY A 160 11.25 -20.83 -8.71
N ARG A 161 12.43 -21.03 -9.31
CA ARG A 161 13.23 -19.93 -9.85
C ARG A 161 12.63 -19.46 -11.18
N ARG A 162 12.10 -18.24 -11.19
CA ARG A 162 11.59 -17.60 -12.41
C ARG A 162 12.73 -17.31 -13.38
N THR A 163 12.59 -17.78 -14.61
CA THR A 163 13.52 -17.50 -15.73
C THR A 163 12.91 -16.58 -16.78
N SER A 164 11.58 -16.47 -16.81
CA SER A 164 10.81 -15.59 -17.67
C SER A 164 9.59 -15.03 -16.92
N TRP A 165 9.01 -13.96 -17.46
CA TRP A 165 7.71 -13.42 -17.07
C TRP A 165 6.76 -13.51 -18.25
N LEU A 166 5.64 -14.19 -18.06
CA LEU A 166 4.51 -14.14 -18.99
C LEU A 166 3.75 -12.83 -18.74
N VAL A 167 3.67 -12.00 -19.78
CA VAL A 167 2.87 -10.77 -19.79
C VAL A 167 1.76 -10.96 -20.80
N ASP A 168 0.52 -10.86 -20.34
CA ASP A 168 -0.68 -10.98 -21.15
C ASP A 168 -1.76 -10.07 -20.56
N ASP A 169 -2.73 -9.64 -21.38
CA ASP A 169 -3.80 -8.72 -20.97
C ASP A 169 -3.30 -7.41 -20.30
N TYR A 170 -2.06 -6.99 -20.58
CA TYR A 170 -1.43 -5.81 -19.95
C TYR A 170 -2.20 -4.51 -20.24
N PHE A 171 -2.74 -4.33 -21.44
CA PHE A 171 -3.49 -3.11 -21.76
C PHE A 171 -4.97 -3.20 -21.37
N ARG A 172 -5.39 -4.28 -20.70
CA ARG A 172 -6.78 -4.48 -20.25
C ARG A 172 -6.88 -4.28 -18.75
N SER A 173 -7.05 -3.03 -18.32
CA SER A 173 -7.28 -2.69 -16.91
C SER A 173 -8.55 -3.36 -16.35
N GLY A 174 -8.60 -3.53 -15.02
CA GLY A 174 -9.73 -4.11 -14.31
C GLY A 174 -9.38 -5.32 -13.45
N ALA A 175 -10.40 -6.01 -12.96
CA ALA A 175 -10.24 -7.06 -11.95
C ALA A 175 -9.37 -8.24 -12.42
N ARG A 176 -8.61 -8.78 -11.47
CA ARG A 176 -7.80 -9.99 -11.56
C ARG A 176 -8.00 -10.80 -10.28
N VAL A 177 -8.38 -12.06 -10.41
CA VAL A 177 -8.52 -12.97 -9.27
C VAL A 177 -7.24 -13.78 -9.14
N HIS A 178 -6.69 -13.83 -7.93
CA HIS A 178 -5.48 -14.57 -7.60
C HIS A 178 -5.72 -15.43 -6.37
N THR A 179 -5.30 -16.69 -6.41
CA THR A 179 -5.28 -17.53 -5.21
C THR A 179 -4.03 -17.25 -4.39
N TRP A 180 -4.19 -16.69 -3.20
CA TRP A 180 -3.10 -16.42 -2.27
C TRP A 180 -3.45 -16.92 -0.87
N LEU A 181 -2.46 -17.51 -0.18
CA LEU A 181 -2.66 -18.12 1.14
C LEU A 181 -3.84 -19.11 1.19
N GLY A 182 -4.15 -19.77 0.07
CA GLY A 182 -5.23 -20.74 -0.05
C GLY A 182 -6.64 -20.13 -0.18
N GLN A 183 -6.76 -18.81 -0.36
CA GLN A 183 -8.03 -18.12 -0.58
C GLN A 183 -7.96 -17.27 -1.86
N GLU A 184 -9.09 -17.03 -2.50
CA GLU A 184 -9.17 -16.11 -3.63
C GLU A 184 -9.14 -14.66 -3.16
N LEU A 185 -8.39 -13.82 -3.87
CA LEU A 185 -8.26 -12.39 -3.61
C LEU A 185 -8.37 -11.64 -4.93
N THR A 186 -9.21 -10.59 -4.94
CA THR A 186 -9.35 -9.71 -6.10
C THR A 186 -8.34 -8.58 -6.00
N LYS A 187 -7.63 -8.34 -7.10
CA LYS A 187 -6.82 -7.14 -7.34
C LYS A 187 -7.31 -6.44 -8.59
N TYR A 188 -7.02 -5.17 -8.73
CA TYR A 188 -7.32 -4.38 -9.91
C TYR A 188 -6.01 -4.06 -10.64
N HIS A 189 -5.94 -4.53 -11.88
CA HIS A 189 -4.85 -4.22 -12.78
C HIS A 189 -5.07 -2.84 -13.37
N HIS A 190 -4.04 -2.01 -13.24
CA HIS A 190 -3.91 -0.71 -13.89
C HIS A 190 -2.55 -0.67 -14.58
N THR A 191 -2.48 -0.04 -15.74
CA THR A 191 -1.22 0.16 -16.46
C THR A 191 -0.37 1.23 -15.77
N LEU A 192 0.92 1.35 -16.14
CA LEU A 192 1.73 2.46 -15.64
C LEU A 192 1.20 3.80 -16.16
N GLU A 193 0.64 3.80 -17.36
CA GLU A 193 -0.04 4.93 -18.00
C GLU A 193 -1.26 5.36 -17.18
N ASP A 194 -2.10 4.41 -16.74
CA ASP A 194 -3.24 4.70 -15.86
C ASP A 194 -2.78 5.39 -14.57
N TYR A 195 -1.73 4.87 -13.91
CA TYR A 195 -1.17 5.50 -12.71
C TYR A 195 -0.61 6.89 -12.98
N PHE A 196 0.06 7.10 -14.12
CA PHE A 196 0.61 8.40 -14.48
C PHE A 196 -0.50 9.43 -14.73
N ASP A 197 -1.57 9.03 -15.42
CA ASP A 197 -2.74 9.86 -15.66
C ASP A 197 -3.47 10.19 -14.36
N LEU A 198 -3.66 9.21 -13.46
CA LEU A 198 -4.26 9.41 -12.14
C LEU A 198 -3.48 10.45 -11.30
N VAL A 199 -2.15 10.35 -11.28
CA VAL A 199 -1.29 11.29 -10.55
C VAL A 199 -1.38 12.69 -11.18
N SER A 200 -1.27 12.78 -12.50
CA SER A 200 -1.28 14.05 -13.23
C SER A 200 -2.62 14.77 -13.14
N ASN A 201 -3.72 14.05 -13.34
CA ASN A 201 -5.08 14.59 -13.31
C ASN A 201 -5.49 15.06 -11.91
N ALA A 202 -4.96 14.42 -10.85
CA ALA A 202 -5.18 14.87 -9.49
C ALA A 202 -4.40 16.17 -9.14
N GLY A 203 -3.43 16.57 -9.96
CA GLY A 203 -2.66 17.81 -9.79
C GLY A 203 -1.24 17.62 -9.26
N PHE A 204 -0.74 16.38 -9.19
CA PHE A 204 0.63 16.10 -8.75
C PHE A 204 1.66 16.21 -9.87
N ALA A 205 2.88 16.56 -9.50
CA ALA A 205 4.06 16.36 -10.33
C ALA A 205 4.81 15.08 -9.90
N VAL A 206 5.22 14.26 -10.85
CA VAL A 206 6.02 13.06 -10.57
C VAL A 206 7.49 13.45 -10.42
N GLU A 207 8.02 13.42 -9.20
CA GLU A 207 9.44 13.70 -8.93
C GLU A 207 10.33 12.48 -9.14
N ARG A 208 9.86 11.29 -8.74
CA ARG A 208 10.65 10.06 -8.84
C ARG A 208 9.75 8.85 -9.06
N LEU A 209 10.10 8.05 -10.07
CA LEU A 209 9.56 6.72 -10.31
C LEU A 209 10.72 5.72 -10.26
N THR A 210 10.65 4.74 -9.38
CA THR A 210 11.70 3.72 -9.25
C THR A 210 11.09 2.33 -9.14
N ARG A 211 11.82 1.35 -9.64
CA ARG A 211 11.52 -0.06 -9.42
C ARG A 211 12.25 -0.55 -8.17
N ILE A 212 11.64 -1.47 -7.45
CA ILE A 212 12.33 -2.23 -6.41
C ILE A 212 13.28 -3.21 -7.13
N PRO A 213 14.61 -3.04 -7.04
CA PRO A 213 15.55 -3.95 -7.65
C PRO A 213 15.44 -5.30 -6.94
N TYR A 214 15.24 -6.37 -7.71
CA TYR A 214 15.51 -7.71 -7.20
C TYR A 214 16.99 -7.76 -6.82
N LEU A 215 17.28 -7.75 -5.52
CA LEU A 215 18.61 -8.13 -5.05
C LEU A 215 18.84 -9.57 -5.51
N LYS A 216 19.95 -9.77 -6.23
CA LYS A 216 20.41 -11.09 -6.64
C LYS A 216 20.45 -11.98 -5.38
N ARG A 217 19.69 -13.09 -5.41
CA ARG A 217 19.96 -14.23 -4.53
C ARG A 217 21.36 -14.76 -4.81
#